data_AF-H1YCL9-F1
#
_entry.id   AF-H1YCL9-F1
#
_cell.length_a   1.000
_cell.length_b   1.000
_cell.length_c   1.000
_cell.angle_alpha   90.00
_cell.angle_beta   90.00
_cell.angle_gamma   90.00
#
_symmetry.space_group_name_H-M   'P 1'
#
loop_
_entity.id
_entity.type
_entity.pdbx_description
1 polymer ?
#
loop_
_entity_poly.entity_id
_entity_poly.type
_entity_poly.pdbx_seq_one_letter_code
_entity_poly.pdbx_strand_id
1 'polypeptide(L)'
;MSWDILIINSNKPVDLEEGEWPNFKSRQSVIDAIQASFPDSDWSDPSWRRLNKHNATIEFNMGDSEDIGNSFMLHVRGRTDIALEIVKMCSQNNWITFDASGNQFLDESNQHQNSFNNWCAYRDQIVSGDAEKKPWWKFW
;
A
#
# COMPACT_ATOMS: atom_id res chain seq x y z
N MET A 1 -6.54 11.26 2.38
CA MET A 1 -6.62 9.84 2.77
C MET A 1 -6.18 8.98 1.58
N SER A 2 -5.69 7.77 1.86
CA SER A 2 -5.19 6.78 0.89
C SER A 2 -5.74 5.39 1.23
N TRP A 3 -5.72 4.49 0.26
CA TRP A 3 -5.80 3.07 0.52
C TRP A 3 -4.38 2.58 0.84
N ASP A 4 -4.19 2.03 2.02
CA ASP A 4 -2.87 1.73 2.57
C ASP A 4 -2.56 0.24 2.54
N ILE A 5 -1.36 -0.09 2.09
CA ILE A 5 -0.90 -1.47 1.89
C ILE A 5 0.47 -1.64 2.51
N LEU A 6 0.63 -2.62 3.38
CA LEU A 6 1.91 -2.98 3.96
C LEU A 6 2.59 -4.05 3.10
N ILE A 7 3.83 -3.78 2.68
CA ILE A 7 4.69 -4.74 1.98
C ILE A 7 5.67 -5.32 2.99
N ILE A 8 5.78 -6.64 3.02
CA ILE A 8 6.53 -7.38 4.04
C ILE A 8 7.52 -8.30 3.35
N ASN A 9 8.77 -8.32 3.85
CA ASN A 9 9.79 -9.22 3.35
C ASN A 9 9.60 -10.65 3.89
N SER A 10 8.62 -11.34 3.33
CA SER A 10 8.31 -12.74 3.61
C SER A 10 7.67 -13.35 2.36
N ASN A 11 7.80 -14.67 2.20
CA ASN A 11 7.14 -15.43 1.14
C ASN A 11 5.87 -16.16 1.62
N LYS A 12 5.49 -15.95 2.88
CA LYS A 12 4.31 -16.55 3.51
C LYS A 12 3.67 -15.55 4.48
N PRO A 13 2.34 -15.62 4.70
CA PRO A 13 1.67 -14.82 5.72
C PRO A 13 2.42 -14.84 7.06
N VAL A 14 2.53 -13.67 7.68
CA VAL A 14 3.18 -13.48 8.98
C VAL A 14 2.15 -13.10 10.03
N ASP A 15 2.45 -13.39 11.29
CA ASP A 15 1.74 -12.79 12.41
C ASP A 15 2.26 -11.37 12.61
N LEU A 16 1.40 -10.35 12.45
CA LEU A 16 1.79 -8.95 12.54
C LEU A 16 2.02 -8.48 13.99
N GLU A 17 1.53 -9.22 14.98
CA GLU A 17 1.65 -8.88 16.41
C GLU A 17 2.84 -9.58 17.05
N GLU A 18 3.12 -10.84 16.66
CA GLU A 18 4.07 -11.71 17.37
C GLU A 18 5.23 -12.25 16.50
N GLY A 19 5.43 -11.73 15.29
CA GLY A 19 6.44 -12.24 14.36
C GLY A 19 7.78 -11.48 14.33
N GLU A 20 8.88 -12.24 14.19
CA GLU A 20 10.12 -11.73 13.57
C GLU A 20 10.23 -12.30 12.16
N TRP A 21 10.31 -11.42 11.17
CA TRP A 21 10.60 -11.78 9.77
C TRP A 21 11.77 -10.95 9.24
N PRO A 22 12.47 -11.43 8.20
CA PRO A 22 13.73 -10.84 7.76
C PRO A 22 13.60 -9.37 7.35
N ASN A 23 14.63 -8.57 7.66
CA ASN A 23 14.75 -7.24 7.06
C ASN A 23 14.93 -7.35 5.54
N PHE A 24 14.44 -6.36 4.80
CA PHE A 24 14.85 -6.16 3.42
C PHE A 24 16.38 -6.00 3.34
N LYS A 25 16.97 -6.34 2.20
CA LYS A 25 18.44 -6.31 2.04
C LYS A 25 18.99 -4.89 2.16
N SER A 26 18.86 -4.10 1.10
CA SER A 26 19.25 -2.69 1.08
C SER A 26 18.16 -1.86 0.44
N ARG A 27 18.10 -0.57 0.79
CA ARG A 27 17.21 0.39 0.14
C ARG A 27 17.31 0.33 -1.39
N GLN A 28 18.53 0.37 -1.92
CA GLN A 28 18.74 0.31 -3.37
C GLN A 28 18.19 -0.99 -3.98
N SER A 29 18.38 -2.14 -3.33
CA SER A 29 17.85 -3.40 -3.86
C SER A 29 16.32 -3.45 -3.89
N VAL A 30 15.65 -2.79 -2.93
CA VAL A 30 14.18 -2.67 -2.94
C VAL A 30 13.73 -1.73 -4.05
N ILE A 31 14.43 -0.61 -4.24
CA ILE A 31 14.16 0.33 -5.34
C ILE A 31 14.32 -0.36 -6.70
N ASP A 32 15.43 -1.07 -6.92
CA ASP A 32 15.70 -1.79 -8.17
C ASP A 32 14.61 -2.83 -8.47
N ALA A 33 14.17 -3.57 -7.44
CA ALA A 33 13.09 -4.54 -7.55
C ALA A 33 11.73 -3.89 -7.91
N ILE A 34 11.44 -2.72 -7.32
CA ILE A 34 10.22 -1.97 -7.64
C ILE A 34 10.31 -1.40 -9.06
N GLN A 35 11.45 -0.82 -9.45
CA GLN A 35 11.68 -0.27 -10.79
C GLN A 35 11.61 -1.36 -11.88
N ALA A 36 12.01 -2.59 -11.58
CA ALA A 36 11.84 -3.71 -12.50
C ALA A 36 10.35 -4.01 -12.80
N SER A 37 9.45 -3.77 -11.84
CA SER A 37 7.99 -3.93 -12.02
C SER A 37 7.31 -2.65 -12.51
N PHE A 38 7.85 -1.49 -12.13
CA PHE A 38 7.32 -0.16 -12.41
C PHE A 38 8.44 0.75 -12.92
N PRO A 39 8.85 0.62 -14.19
CA PRO A 39 9.96 1.39 -14.76
C PRO A 39 9.76 2.91 -14.71
N ASP A 40 8.49 3.35 -14.69
CA ASP A 40 8.11 4.76 -14.65
C ASP A 40 8.04 5.35 -13.22
N SER A 41 8.49 4.59 -12.20
CA SER A 41 8.53 5.09 -10.83
C SER A 41 9.66 6.11 -10.63
N ASP A 42 9.33 7.24 -10.00
CA ASP A 42 10.25 8.34 -9.71
C ASP A 42 10.81 8.20 -8.29
N TRP A 43 12.14 8.15 -8.23
CA TRP A 43 12.95 8.04 -7.00
C TRP A 43 13.96 9.17 -6.86
N SER A 44 13.89 10.18 -7.74
CA SER A 44 14.83 11.30 -7.75
C SER A 44 14.74 12.16 -6.50
N ASP A 45 13.54 12.25 -5.91
CA ASP A 45 13.28 12.90 -4.64
C ASP A 45 13.19 11.84 -3.52
N PRO A 46 14.15 11.79 -2.58
CA PRO A 46 14.10 10.85 -1.46
C PRO A 46 12.89 11.08 -0.54
N SER A 47 12.31 12.28 -0.54
CA SER A 47 11.08 12.63 0.18
C SER A 47 9.81 12.36 -0.65
N TRP A 48 9.91 12.17 -1.96
CA TRP A 48 8.78 11.99 -2.88
C TRP A 48 8.93 10.82 -3.84
N ARG A 49 9.11 9.63 -3.26
CA ARG A 49 9.17 8.34 -3.95
C ARG A 49 7.78 7.94 -4.44
N ARG A 50 7.50 8.12 -5.73
CA ARG A 50 6.14 8.04 -6.28
C ARG A 50 6.06 7.34 -7.63
N LEU A 51 4.94 6.68 -7.86
CA LEU A 51 4.54 6.18 -9.16
C LEU A 51 3.19 6.79 -9.53
N ASN A 52 3.09 7.37 -10.73
CA ASN A 52 1.82 7.77 -11.33
C ASN A 52 1.46 6.80 -12.44
N LYS A 53 0.33 6.09 -12.31
CA LYS A 53 -0.09 5.07 -13.28
C LYS A 53 -1.60 4.99 -13.35
N HIS A 54 -2.17 5.08 -14.56
CA HIS A 54 -3.60 4.88 -14.83
C HIS A 54 -4.56 5.64 -13.90
N ASN A 55 -4.31 6.92 -13.57
CA ASN A 55 -5.09 7.69 -12.59
C ASN A 55 -5.02 7.18 -11.14
N ALA A 56 -4.02 6.35 -10.84
CA ALA A 56 -3.57 6.04 -9.50
C ALA A 56 -2.19 6.68 -9.24
N THR A 57 -1.97 7.08 -8.00
CA THR A 57 -0.67 7.51 -7.49
C THR A 57 -0.32 6.60 -6.32
N ILE A 58 0.85 5.99 -6.38
CA ILE A 58 1.44 5.23 -5.28
C ILE A 58 2.55 6.07 -4.68
N GLU A 59 2.55 6.21 -3.37
CA GLU A 59 3.67 6.75 -2.62
C GLU A 59 4.32 5.63 -1.80
N PHE A 60 5.65 5.50 -1.92
CA PHE A 60 6.43 4.46 -1.27
C PHE A 60 7.05 4.99 0.02
N ASN A 61 6.46 4.67 1.16
CA ASN A 61 6.93 5.08 2.47
C ASN A 61 7.86 4.01 3.06
N MET A 62 9.16 4.25 2.94
CA MET A 62 10.21 3.34 3.43
C MET A 62 11.10 3.98 4.50
N GLY A 63 10.73 5.16 5.02
CA GLY A 63 11.58 5.98 5.88
C GLY A 63 12.86 6.53 5.21
N ASP A 64 13.67 7.20 6.02
CA ASP A 64 14.89 7.91 5.60
C ASP A 64 16.20 7.13 5.88
N SER A 65 16.11 6.05 6.67
CA SER A 65 17.25 5.16 6.96
C SER A 65 17.68 4.37 5.73
N GLU A 66 18.94 3.95 5.63
CA GLU A 66 19.37 2.97 4.61
C GLU A 66 18.77 1.58 4.85
N ASP A 67 18.53 1.24 6.13
CA ASP A 67 17.78 0.05 6.52
C ASP A 67 16.28 0.38 6.53
N ILE A 68 15.51 -0.32 5.69
CA ILE A 68 14.05 -0.22 5.62
C ILE A 68 13.39 -0.98 6.78
N GLY A 69 14.11 -1.88 7.43
CA GLY A 69 13.54 -2.86 8.33
C GLY A 69 12.89 -3.99 7.54
N ASN A 70 11.82 -4.56 8.08
CA ASN A 70 11.20 -5.78 7.59
C ASN A 70 9.88 -5.54 6.82
N SER A 71 9.43 -4.28 6.76
CA SER A 71 8.20 -3.87 6.09
C SER A 71 8.30 -2.40 5.63
N PHE A 72 7.51 -2.03 4.63
CA PHE A 72 7.31 -0.64 4.23
C PHE A 72 5.87 -0.43 3.73
N MET A 73 5.39 0.82 3.78
CA MET A 73 3.99 1.14 3.49
C MET A 73 3.85 1.74 2.09
N LEU A 74 2.79 1.36 1.38
CA LEU A 74 2.32 2.04 0.18
C LEU A 74 1.07 2.84 0.52
N HIS A 75 1.03 4.09 0.06
CA HIS A 75 -0.16 4.92 0.10
C HIS A 75 -0.71 5.08 -1.31
N VAL A 76 -1.77 4.33 -1.62
CA VAL A 76 -2.42 4.35 -2.92
C VAL A 76 -3.54 5.39 -2.93
N ARG A 77 -3.54 6.23 -3.95
CA ARG A 77 -4.56 7.27 -4.20
C ARG A 77 -5.02 7.17 -5.65
N GLY A 78 -6.19 7.74 -5.96
CA GLY A 78 -6.73 7.76 -7.32
C GLY A 78 -8.00 6.94 -7.50
N ARG A 79 -8.33 6.61 -8.75
CA ARG A 79 -9.61 5.95 -9.11
C ARG A 79 -9.45 4.56 -9.69
N THR A 80 -8.23 4.08 -9.83
CA THR A 80 -7.92 2.78 -10.44
C THR A 80 -7.35 1.86 -9.39
N ASP A 81 -7.95 0.68 -9.28
CA ASP A 81 -7.41 -0.42 -8.49
C ASP A 81 -6.16 -0.97 -9.17
N ILE A 82 -5.09 -1.11 -8.40
CA ILE A 82 -3.76 -1.56 -8.83
C ILE A 82 -3.25 -2.74 -7.99
N ALA A 83 -4.14 -3.39 -7.24
CA ALA A 83 -3.79 -4.46 -6.32
C ALA A 83 -3.09 -5.62 -7.03
N LEU A 84 -3.53 -5.99 -8.23
CA LEU A 84 -2.93 -7.06 -9.03
C LEU A 84 -1.46 -6.77 -9.38
N GLU A 85 -1.14 -5.54 -9.79
CA GLU A 85 0.23 -5.15 -10.12
C GLU A 85 1.14 -5.16 -8.89
N ILE A 86 0.63 -4.68 -7.75
CA ILE A 86 1.37 -4.71 -6.48
C ILE A 86 1.65 -6.16 -6.06
N VAL A 87 0.64 -7.02 -6.08
CA VAL A 87 0.77 -8.43 -5.75
C VAL A 87 1.78 -9.13 -6.65
N LYS A 88 1.75 -8.86 -7.97
CA LYS A 88 2.71 -9.44 -8.92
C LYS A 88 4.14 -8.99 -8.63
N MET A 89 4.35 -7.70 -8.36
CA MET A 89 5.66 -7.18 -7.94
C MET A 89 6.14 -7.90 -6.67
N CYS A 90 5.28 -8.07 -5.67
CA CYS A 90 5.64 -8.75 -4.43
C CYS A 90 5.98 -10.22 -4.66
N SER A 91 5.15 -10.96 -5.41
CA SER A 91 5.37 -12.37 -5.75
C SER A 91 6.71 -12.60 -6.46
N GLN A 92 7.08 -11.72 -7.41
CA GLN A 92 8.37 -11.79 -8.11
C GLN A 92 9.59 -11.59 -7.19
N ASN A 93 9.41 -10.92 -6.06
CA ASN A 93 10.48 -10.56 -5.13
C ASN A 93 10.44 -11.35 -3.81
N ASN A 94 9.57 -12.36 -3.70
CA ASN A 94 9.31 -13.11 -2.46
C ASN A 94 8.88 -12.21 -1.30
N TRP A 95 8.03 -11.24 -1.60
CA TRP A 95 7.35 -10.38 -0.62
C TRP A 95 5.87 -10.74 -0.57
N ILE A 96 5.21 -10.32 0.50
CA ILE A 96 3.75 -10.41 0.64
C ILE A 96 3.15 -9.02 0.77
N THR A 97 1.87 -8.95 0.40
CA THR A 97 1.05 -7.75 0.40
C THR A 97 -0.02 -7.88 1.48
N PHE A 98 -0.17 -6.88 2.34
CA PHE A 98 -1.21 -6.83 3.36
C PHE A 98 -2.06 -5.56 3.21
N ASP A 99 -3.35 -5.75 2.97
CA ASP A 99 -4.34 -4.68 2.91
C ASP A 99 -4.71 -4.25 4.33
N ALA A 100 -4.22 -3.07 4.75
CA ALA A 100 -4.38 -2.60 6.12
C ALA A 100 -5.84 -2.29 6.48
N SER A 101 -6.63 -1.83 5.51
CA SER A 101 -8.05 -1.51 5.74
C SER A 101 -8.94 -2.76 5.69
N GLY A 102 -8.54 -3.77 4.90
CA GLY A 102 -9.22 -5.07 4.85
C GLY A 102 -8.77 -6.06 5.93
N ASN A 103 -7.67 -5.77 6.63
CA ASN A 103 -7.01 -6.67 7.59
C ASN A 103 -6.74 -8.07 7.01
N GLN A 104 -6.18 -8.12 5.80
CA GLN A 104 -6.01 -9.36 5.04
C GLN A 104 -4.75 -9.36 4.16
N PHE A 105 -4.16 -10.53 3.95
CA PHE A 105 -3.13 -10.72 2.94
C PHE A 105 -3.74 -10.83 1.55
N LEU A 106 -3.08 -10.22 0.57
CA LEU A 106 -3.46 -10.28 -0.84
C LEU A 106 -2.47 -11.11 -1.65
N ASP A 107 -3.01 -11.92 -2.56
CA ASP A 107 -2.31 -12.71 -3.56
C ASP A 107 -3.07 -12.69 -4.90
N GLU A 108 -2.54 -13.37 -5.92
CA GLU A 108 -3.12 -13.34 -7.27
C GLU A 108 -4.53 -13.96 -7.33
N SER A 109 -4.90 -14.82 -6.36
CA SER A 109 -6.20 -15.48 -6.30
C SER A 109 -7.27 -14.65 -5.60
N ASN A 110 -6.90 -13.75 -4.68
CA ASN A 110 -7.83 -13.01 -3.84
C ASN A 110 -7.71 -11.48 -3.94
N GLN A 111 -6.78 -10.93 -4.74
CA GLN A 111 -6.55 -9.48 -4.80
C GLN A 111 -7.80 -8.64 -5.07
N HIS A 112 -8.80 -9.18 -5.78
CA HIS A 112 -10.08 -8.50 -6.04
C HIS A 112 -10.95 -8.27 -4.78
N GLN A 113 -10.65 -8.96 -3.68
CA GLN A 113 -11.33 -8.82 -2.39
C GLN A 113 -10.76 -7.68 -1.55
N ASN A 114 -9.82 -6.89 -2.09
CA ASN A 114 -9.22 -5.76 -1.43
C ASN A 114 -10.25 -4.68 -1.04
N SER A 115 -9.81 -3.78 -0.16
CA SER A 115 -10.64 -2.69 0.37
C SER A 115 -10.59 -1.39 -0.44
N PHE A 116 -9.96 -1.36 -1.62
CA PHE A 116 -9.82 -0.16 -2.46
C PHE A 116 -11.17 0.46 -2.83
N ASN A 117 -12.16 -0.36 -3.19
CA ASN A 117 -13.49 0.14 -3.53
C ASN A 117 -14.22 0.74 -2.33
N ASN A 118 -14.06 0.13 -1.14
CA ASN A 118 -14.61 0.68 0.11
C ASN A 118 -13.95 2.02 0.44
N TRP A 119 -12.63 2.10 0.28
CA TRP A 119 -11.89 3.35 0.42
C TRP A 119 -12.34 4.42 -0.58
N CYS A 120 -12.54 4.07 -1.86
CA CYS A 120 -13.07 4.98 -2.88
C CYS A 120 -14.45 5.52 -2.50
N ALA A 121 -15.36 4.64 -2.06
CA ALA A 121 -16.71 5.02 -1.64
C ALA A 121 -16.67 5.97 -0.44
N TYR A 122 -15.85 5.66 0.57
CA TYR A 122 -15.66 6.54 1.74
C TYR A 122 -15.10 7.90 1.34
N ARG A 123 -14.05 7.94 0.50
CA ARG A 123 -13.50 9.19 -0.03
C ARG A 123 -14.58 10.02 -0.72
N ASP A 124 -15.34 9.40 -1.62
CA ASP A 124 -16.34 10.10 -2.42
C ASP A 124 -17.48 10.65 -1.53
N GLN A 125 -17.86 9.94 -0.45
CA GLN A 125 -18.79 10.44 0.57
C GLN A 125 -18.24 11.68 1.31
N ILE A 126 -16.97 11.66 1.70
CA ILE A 126 -16.36 12.81 2.41
C ILE A 126 -16.24 14.01 1.48
N VAL A 127 -15.88 13.80 0.22
CA VAL A 127 -15.72 14.88 -0.78
C VAL A 127 -17.07 15.46 -1.21
N SER A 128 -18.13 14.65 -1.32
CA SER A 128 -19.47 15.14 -1.64
C SER A 128 -20.09 15.95 -0.49
N GLY A 129 -19.58 15.80 0.73
CA GLY A 129 -20.15 16.42 1.92
C GLY A 129 -21.38 15.69 2.48
N ASP A 130 -21.66 14.47 1.98
CA ASP A 130 -22.76 13.60 2.43
C ASP A 130 -22.42 12.79 3.69
N ALA A 131 -21.30 13.10 4.35
CA ALA A 131 -21.07 12.61 5.71
C ALA A 131 -22.22 13.10 6.59
N GLU A 132 -23.05 12.17 7.08
CA GLU A 132 -24.16 12.48 7.98
C GLU A 132 -23.68 13.42 9.08
N LYS A 133 -24.08 14.69 8.99
CA LYS A 133 -23.89 15.66 10.06
C LYS A 133 -24.77 15.21 11.21
N LYS A 134 -24.25 14.33 12.08
CA LYS A 134 -24.96 13.99 13.32
C LYS A 134 -25.19 15.30 14.07
N PRO A 135 -26.45 15.68 14.28
CA PRO A 135 -26.71 16.96 14.89
C PRO A 135 -26.23 16.94 16.35
N TRP A 136 -25.63 18.06 16.77
CA TRP A 136 -24.95 18.22 18.05
C TRP A 136 -25.83 17.96 19.29
N TRP A 137 -27.15 17.91 19.13
CA TRP A 137 -28.12 17.64 20.19
C TRP A 137 -28.41 16.16 20.42
N LYS A 138 -27.83 15.21 19.66
CA LYS A 138 -28.00 13.76 19.89
C LYS A 138 -27.01 13.15 20.90
N PHE A 139 -26.25 13.97 21.63
CA PHE A 139 -25.27 13.55 22.65
C PHE A 139 -25.66 13.98 24.08
N TRP A 140 -26.93 14.32 24.32
CA TRP A 140 -27.49 14.65 25.63
C TRP A 140 -28.81 13.92 25.84
#